data_AF-A0A7Y3C2Q3-F1
#
_entry.id   AF-A0A7Y3C2Q3-F1
#
_cell.length_a   1.000
_cell.length_b   1.000
_cell.length_c   1.000
_cell.angle_alpha   90.00
_cell.angle_beta   90.00
_cell.angle_gamma   90.00
#
_symmetry.space_group_name_H-M   'P 1'
#
loop_
_entity.id
_entity.type
_entity.pdbx_description
1 polymer ?
#
loop_
_entity_poly.entity_id
_entity_poly.type
_entity_poly.pdbx_seq_one_letter_code
_entity_poly.pdbx_strand_id
1 'polypeptide(L)'
;AQYLANKIVALGGEPTTVARDVAPASSNQEMLEAVLAAERRAIADYTQRAEDADAFGDKGLMVKLEDMVADETGHAEETERILRDWPL
;
A
#
# COMPACT_ATOMS: atom_id res chain seq x y z
N ALA A 1 -7.70 -6.85 -1.77
CA ALA A 1 -8.13 -5.89 -2.80
C ALA A 1 -9.67 -5.76 -2.96
N GLN A 2 -10.50 -6.77 -2.67
CA GLN A 2 -11.94 -6.76 -2.96
C GLN A 2 -12.71 -5.52 -2.45
N TYR A 3 -12.39 -5.04 -1.24
CA TYR A 3 -13.06 -3.89 -0.64
C TYR A 3 -12.96 -2.64 -1.53
N LEU A 4 -11.74 -2.27 -1.96
CA LEU A 4 -11.52 -1.06 -2.77
C LEU A 4 -12.17 -1.19 -4.14
N ALA A 5 -12.14 -2.37 -4.76
CA ALA A 5 -12.83 -2.61 -6.03
C ALA A 5 -14.35 -2.39 -5.90
N ASN A 6 -14.97 -2.96 -4.87
CA ASN A 6 -16.39 -2.75 -4.59
C ASN A 6 -16.69 -1.28 -4.31
N LYS A 7 -15.80 -0.59 -3.60
CA LYS A 7 -15.96 0.84 -3.29
C LYS A 7 -15.90 1.71 -4.54
N ILE A 8 -14.95 1.44 -5.45
CA ILE A 8 -14.85 2.13 -6.74
C ILE A 8 -16.15 1.98 -7.54
N VAL A 9 -16.71 0.76 -7.63
CA VAL A 9 -17.99 0.52 -8.30
C VAL A 9 -19.14 1.27 -7.61
N ALA A 10 -19.20 1.25 -6.28
CA ALA A 10 -20.23 1.96 -5.51
C ALA A 10 -20.18 3.49 -5.71
N LEU A 11 -19.00 4.03 -6.00
CA LEU A 11 -18.80 5.45 -6.35
C LEU A 11 -19.01 5.73 -7.85
N GLY A 12 -19.42 4.73 -8.64
CA GLY A 12 -19.72 4.87 -10.08
C GLY A 12 -18.50 4.75 -11.01
N GLY A 13 -17.34 4.31 -10.49
CA GLY A 13 -16.13 4.08 -11.28
C GLY A 13 -15.96 2.62 -11.74
N GLU A 14 -14.96 2.40 -12.59
CA GLU A 14 -14.56 1.06 -13.04
C GLU A 14 -13.17 0.71 -12.46
N PRO A 15 -13.04 -0.36 -11.65
CA PRO A 15 -11.75 -0.74 -11.09
C PRO A 15 -10.85 -1.39 -12.15
N THR A 16 -9.55 -1.13 -12.07
CA THR A 16 -8.56 -1.84 -12.90
C THR A 16 -8.21 -3.21 -12.33
N THR A 17 -7.96 -4.17 -13.21
CA THR A 17 -7.37 -5.49 -12.90
C THR A 17 -5.90 -5.59 -13.28
N VAL A 18 -5.34 -4.52 -13.86
CA VAL A 18 -3.93 -4.45 -14.26
C VAL A 18 -3.10 -4.09 -13.03
N ALA A 19 -2.25 -5.02 -12.60
CA ALA A 19 -1.27 -4.78 -11.54
C ALA A 19 -0.21 -3.77 -11.98
N ARG A 20 0.41 -3.09 -11.02
CA ARG A 20 1.61 -2.28 -11.30
C ARG A 20 2.77 -3.20 -11.69
N ASP A 21 3.59 -2.73 -12.63
CA ASP A 21 4.82 -3.43 -13.00
C ASP A 21 5.75 -3.55 -11.80
N VAL A 22 6.29 -4.74 -11.60
CA VAL A 22 7.29 -5.06 -10.58
C VAL A 22 8.60 -5.34 -11.30
N ALA A 23 9.62 -4.54 -11.00
CA ALA A 23 10.95 -4.75 -11.59
C ALA A 23 11.50 -6.12 -11.16
N PRO A 24 12.14 -6.88 -12.07
CA PRO A 24 12.80 -8.12 -11.70
C PRO A 24 13.96 -7.83 -10.74
N ALA A 25 14.04 -8.60 -9.65
CA ALA A 25 15.16 -8.57 -8.72
C ALA A 25 16.16 -9.68 -9.05
N SER A 26 17.45 -9.40 -8.94
CA SER A 26 18.53 -10.37 -9.19
C SER A 26 19.06 -11.03 -7.92
N SER A 27 18.64 -10.54 -6.75
CA SER A 27 18.98 -11.11 -5.44
C SER A 27 17.84 -10.98 -4.43
N ASN A 28 17.92 -11.74 -3.34
CA ASN A 28 16.96 -11.64 -2.24
C ASN A 28 17.02 -10.26 -1.57
N GLN A 29 18.20 -9.64 -1.51
CA GLN A 29 18.35 -8.30 -0.95
C GLN A 29 17.64 -7.26 -1.84
N GLU A 30 17.88 -7.28 -3.15
CA GLU A 30 17.19 -6.41 -4.11
C GLU A 30 15.66 -6.60 -4.06
N MET A 31 15.21 -7.84 -3.87
CA MET A 31 13.79 -8.14 -3.70
C MET A 31 13.22 -7.46 -2.44
N LEU A 32 13.93 -7.49 -1.30
CA LEU A 32 13.47 -6.84 -0.08
C LEU A 32 13.55 -5.31 -0.16
N GLU A 33 14.54 -4.75 -0.84
CA GLU A 33 14.60 -3.31 -1.12
C GLU A 33 13.42 -2.87 -2.00
N ALA A 34 13.06 -3.68 -3.01
CA ALA A 34 11.88 -3.44 -3.84
C ALA A 34 10.58 -3.55 -3.04
N VAL A 35 10.47 -4.52 -2.12
CA VAL A 35 9.33 -4.63 -1.19
C VAL A 35 9.25 -3.39 -0.32
N LEU A 36 10.34 -2.98 0.35
CA LEU A 36 10.34 -1.79 1.20
C LEU A 36 9.90 -0.53 0.43
N ALA A 37 10.35 -0.38 -0.81
CA ALA A 37 9.92 0.72 -1.68
C ALA A 37 8.42 0.65 -2.02
N ALA A 38 7.90 -0.56 -2.28
CA ALA A 38 6.49 -0.78 -2.53
C ALA A 38 5.62 -0.46 -1.29
N GLU A 39 6.03 -0.91 -0.10
CA GLU A 39 5.30 -0.62 1.16
C GLU A 39 5.27 0.88 1.46
N ARG A 40 6.41 1.56 1.36
CA ARG A 40 6.49 3.02 1.54
C ARG A 40 5.60 3.78 0.56
N ARG A 41 5.51 3.31 -0.68
CA ARG A 41 4.61 3.88 -1.67
C ARG A 41 3.15 3.61 -1.33
N ALA A 42 2.81 2.40 -0.87
CA ALA A 42 1.46 2.05 -0.46
C ALA A 42 0.98 2.90 0.73
N ILE A 43 1.85 3.11 1.73
CA ILE A 43 1.60 4.05 2.84
C ILE A 43 1.24 5.43 2.29
N ALA A 44 2.10 6.02 1.46
CA ALA A 44 1.84 7.35 0.89
C ALA A 44 0.54 7.40 0.05
N ASP A 45 0.31 6.37 -0.78
CA ASP A 45 -0.88 6.26 -1.61
C ASP A 45 -2.16 6.20 -0.76
N TYR A 46 -2.20 5.36 0.29
CA TYR A 46 -3.37 5.20 1.15
C TYR A 46 -3.58 6.37 2.10
N THR A 47 -2.51 7.00 2.61
CA THR A 47 -2.61 8.24 3.41
C THR A 47 -3.30 9.33 2.61
N GLN A 48 -2.86 9.60 1.37
CA GLN A 48 -3.50 10.61 0.53
C GLN A 48 -4.97 10.30 0.30
N ARG A 49 -5.31 9.03 0.05
CA ARG A 49 -6.69 8.62 -0.22
C ARG A 49 -7.56 8.68 1.04
N ALA A 50 -6.99 8.50 2.23
CA ALA A 50 -7.70 8.68 3.48
C ALA A 50 -8.06 10.17 3.67
N GLU A 51 -7.12 11.08 3.40
CA GLU A 51 -7.37 12.53 3.39
C GLU A 51 -8.46 12.91 2.38
N ASP A 52 -8.39 12.37 1.16
CA ASP A 52 -9.40 12.59 0.12
C ASP A 52 -10.78 12.07 0.57
N ALA A 53 -10.83 10.91 1.22
CA ALA A 53 -12.07 10.33 1.74
C ALA A 53 -12.68 11.14 2.89
N ASP A 54 -11.84 11.69 3.79
CA ASP A 54 -12.31 12.58 4.86
C ASP A 54 -12.84 13.89 4.28
N ALA A 55 -12.12 14.49 3.31
CA ALA A 55 -12.56 15.69 2.60
C ALA A 55 -13.88 15.47 1.83
N PHE A 56 -14.09 14.27 1.29
CA PHE A 56 -15.34 13.85 0.65
C PHE A 56 -16.47 13.52 1.65
N GLY A 57 -16.16 13.39 2.94
CA GLY A 57 -17.12 13.06 4.00
C GLY A 57 -17.42 11.56 4.15
N ASP A 58 -16.65 10.69 3.50
CA ASP A 58 -16.82 9.23 3.56
C ASP A 58 -15.99 8.63 4.69
N LYS A 59 -16.49 8.79 5.92
CA LYS A 59 -15.75 8.37 7.12
C LYS A 59 -15.44 6.88 7.17
N GLY A 60 -16.33 6.05 6.62
CA GLY A 60 -16.11 4.60 6.56
C GLY A 60 -14.97 4.22 5.62
N LEU A 61 -14.84 4.90 4.48
CA LEU A 61 -13.70 4.71 3.58
C LEU A 61 -12.40 5.21 4.20
N MET A 62 -12.41 6.38 4.82
CA MET A 62 -11.25 6.96 5.49
C MET A 62 -10.68 6.00 6.53
N VAL A 63 -11.49 5.54 7.49
CA VAL A 63 -11.06 4.58 8.52
C VAL A 63 -10.49 3.32 7.87
N LYS A 64 -11.13 2.83 6.81
CA LYS A 64 -10.65 1.61 6.16
C LYS A 64 -9.31 1.79 5.45
N LEU A 65 -9.01 2.98 4.95
CA LEU A 65 -7.71 3.32 4.36
C LEU A 65 -6.65 3.52 5.45
N GLU A 66 -7.00 4.11 6.59
CA GLU A 66 -6.09 4.21 7.75
C GLU A 66 -5.70 2.84 8.31
N ASP A 67 -6.63 1.88 8.35
CA ASP A 67 -6.30 0.48 8.69
C ASP A 67 -5.26 -0.09 7.71
N MET A 68 -5.39 0.16 6.41
CA MET A 68 -4.40 -0.29 5.42
C MET A 68 -3.06 0.41 5.62
N VAL A 69 -3.05 1.72 5.94
CA VAL A 69 -1.82 2.44 6.28
C VAL A 69 -1.12 1.79 7.48
N ALA A 70 -1.86 1.40 8.51
CA ALA A 70 -1.30 0.72 9.68
C ALA A 70 -0.66 -0.62 9.32
N ASP A 71 -1.33 -1.43 8.49
CA ASP A 71 -0.80 -2.72 8.01
C ASP A 71 0.50 -2.53 7.22
N GLU A 72 0.51 -1.66 6.21
CA GLU A 72 1.71 -1.44 5.37
C GLU A 72 2.85 -0.78 6.16
N THR A 73 2.55 0.02 7.19
CA THR A 73 3.57 0.56 8.10
C THR A 73 4.28 -0.57 8.83
N GLY A 74 3.53 -1.54 9.37
CA GLY A 74 4.10 -2.72 10.00
C GLY A 74 4.96 -3.55 9.03
N HIS A 75 4.50 -3.74 7.80
CA HIS A 75 5.27 -4.44 6.76
C HIS A 75 6.57 -3.70 6.40
N ALA A 76 6.52 -2.37 6.26
CA ALA A 76 7.68 -1.55 5.94
C ALA A 76 8.73 -1.60 7.07
N GLU A 77 8.31 -1.43 8.32
CA GLU A 77 9.21 -1.45 9.48
C GLU A 77 9.89 -2.81 9.65
N GLU A 78 9.15 -3.91 9.47
CA GLU A 78 9.73 -5.26 9.55
C GLU A 78 10.72 -5.52 8.42
N THR A 79 10.38 -5.11 7.18
CA THR A 79 11.28 -5.24 6.03
C THR A 79 12.55 -4.41 6.22
N GLU A 80 12.42 -3.18 6.71
CA GLU A 80 13.55 -2.31 7.02
C GLU A 80 14.42 -2.89 8.14
N ARG A 81 13.83 -3.51 9.16
CA ARG A 81 14.57 -4.24 10.20
C ARG A 81 15.40 -5.38 9.61
N ILE A 82 14.79 -6.21 8.73
CA ILE A 82 15.49 -7.32 8.06
C ILE A 82 16.66 -6.81 7.21
N LEU A 83 16.47 -5.74 6.43
CA LEU A 83 17.51 -5.14 5.60
C LEU A 83 18.64 -4.54 6.44
N ARG A 84 18.32 -3.92 7.57
CA ARG A 84 19.32 -3.37 8.50
C ARG A 84 20.18 -4.46 9.13
N ASP A 85 19.58 -5.60 9.48
CA ASP A 85 20.25 -6.73 10.11
C ASP A 85 20.78 -7.75 9.07
N TRP A 86 20.81 -7.38 7.78
CA TRP A 86 21.18 -8.29 6.70
C TRP A 86 22.64 -8.74 6.80
N PRO A 87 22.92 -10.05 6.81
CA PRO A 87 24.28 -10.55 6.93
C PRO A 87 25.10 -10.16 5.68
N LEU A 88 26.19 -9.42 5.91
CA LEU A 88 27.22 -9.11 4.90
C LEU A 88 28.01 -10.35 4.49
#